data_AF-A0A7Y4RFU9-F1
#
_entry.id   AF-A0A7Y4RFU9-F1
#
_cell.length_a   1.000
_cell.length_b   1.000
_cell.length_c   1.000
_cell.angle_alpha   90.00
_cell.angle_beta   90.00
_cell.angle_gamma   90.00
#
_symmetry.space_group_name_H-M   'P 1'
#
loop_
_entity.id
_entity.type
_entity.pdbx_description
1 polymer ?
#
loop_
_entity_poly.entity_id
_entity_poly.type
_entity_poly.pdbx_seq_one_letter_code
_entity_poly.pdbx_strand_id
1 'polypeptide(L)'
;MSETNPKFLSERQAEEYGRQQALFSAQPAIVQRFLETQGKQIAQAVIDGDSQINFSLPDRVVCTLENVDQPALVTILQNQRTRSAGSFMNRFRKAELYKELRHIFTELEQSPDRAVSVAAGLLRHATVIHMVYQMLPAGRTVAYQPAGEDETIPSIPEFDGLEPESAITSASDAIAEEGKNEEGRGDLLVPFVPYARKFFLPQWVAFNENGEMLVKSVDEANAHVKSMQRFMEVLFLAVALAPYVSADEEYAKKRYGMLGQLVNQGRALAIYQTKEIIARISERAKAGSLNRGLRLSLPYFDDQELKIDISNFEVIPSGRIMFVPAFVVRAVRQEEVKVSQDTRYNPSTRKHLLHLLDLLEQAFENA
;
A
#
# COMPACT_ATOMS: atom_id res chain seq x y z
N MET A 1 -10.02 -9.74 31.19
CA MET A 1 -10.28 -8.63 30.23
C MET A 1 -9.01 -7.79 29.96
N SER A 2 -7.81 -8.41 29.95
CA SER A 2 -6.52 -7.72 29.70
C SER A 2 -5.90 -8.07 28.35
N GLU A 3 -6.50 -8.97 27.58
CA GLU A 3 -5.93 -9.56 26.36
C GLU A 3 -6.09 -8.70 25.10
N THR A 4 -6.86 -7.61 25.17
CA THR A 4 -7.09 -6.68 24.04
C THR A 4 -6.31 -5.37 24.18
N ASN A 5 -5.46 -5.24 25.21
CA ASN A 5 -4.62 -4.06 25.35
C ASN A 5 -3.52 -4.08 24.26
N PRO A 6 -3.38 -3.01 23.45
CA PRO A 6 -2.48 -2.97 22.29
C PRO A 6 -1.02 -3.29 22.61
N LYS A 7 -0.55 -3.00 23.83
CA LYS A 7 0.81 -3.37 24.27
C LYS A 7 1.00 -4.89 24.34
N PHE A 8 0.06 -5.60 24.97
CA PHE A 8 0.10 -7.06 25.10
C PHE A 8 -0.06 -7.77 23.76
N LEU A 9 -0.85 -7.20 22.84
CA LEU A 9 -0.98 -7.71 21.47
C LEU A 9 0.35 -7.57 20.70
N SER A 10 1.04 -6.44 20.84
CA SER A 10 2.34 -6.21 20.22
C SER A 10 3.42 -7.15 20.76
N GLU A 11 3.48 -7.37 22.08
CA GLU A 11 4.42 -8.30 22.70
C GLU A 11 4.19 -9.74 22.22
N ARG A 12 2.93 -10.19 22.18
CA ARG A 12 2.57 -11.51 21.67
C ARG A 12 2.93 -11.70 20.20
N GLN A 13 2.77 -10.67 19.37
CA GLN A 13 3.17 -10.71 17.96
C GLN A 13 4.70 -10.82 17.83
N ALA A 14 5.46 -10.09 18.66
CA ALA A 14 6.92 -10.17 18.66
C ALA A 14 7.43 -11.54 19.11
N GLU A 15 6.84 -12.12 20.16
CA GLU A 15 7.15 -13.49 20.60
C GLU A 15 6.86 -14.52 19.52
N GLU A 16 5.69 -14.43 18.87
CA GLU A 16 5.30 -15.35 17.80
C GLU A 16 6.24 -15.23 16.59
N TYR A 17 6.57 -14.01 16.17
CA TYR A 17 7.52 -13.76 15.09
C TYR A 17 8.90 -14.36 15.42
N GLY A 18 9.43 -14.08 16.61
CA GLY A 18 10.72 -14.61 17.07
C GLY A 18 10.73 -16.14 17.11
N ARG A 19 9.63 -16.75 17.55
CA ARG A 19 9.45 -18.21 17.55
C ARG A 19 9.48 -18.79 16.14
N GLN A 20 8.72 -18.24 15.20
CA GLN A 20 8.69 -18.73 13.82
C GLN A 20 10.04 -18.54 13.12
N GLN A 21 10.70 -17.40 13.35
CA GLN A 21 12.02 -17.13 12.80
C GLN A 21 13.08 -18.10 13.33
N ALA A 22 13.06 -18.39 14.63
CA ALA A 22 13.96 -19.38 15.24
C ALA A 22 13.69 -20.80 14.71
N LEU A 23 12.42 -21.21 14.61
CA LEU A 23 12.03 -22.51 14.05
C LEU A 23 12.44 -22.65 12.59
N PHE A 24 12.30 -21.59 11.79
CA PHE A 24 12.72 -21.58 10.39
C PHE A 24 14.24 -21.72 10.26
N SER A 25 14.98 -20.95 11.06
CA SER A 25 16.45 -20.97 11.06
C SER A 25 17.02 -22.31 11.55
N ALA A 26 16.30 -23.03 12.40
CA ALA A 26 16.67 -24.37 12.87
C ALA A 26 16.48 -25.48 11.82
N GLN A 27 15.76 -25.21 10.73
CA GLN A 27 15.56 -26.21 9.68
C GLN A 27 16.85 -26.44 8.88
N PRO A 28 17.07 -27.66 8.33
CA PRO A 28 18.13 -27.88 7.36
C PRO A 28 17.99 -26.98 6.13
N ALA A 29 19.11 -26.56 5.54
CA ALA A 29 19.12 -25.64 4.39
C ALA A 29 18.26 -26.11 3.21
N ILE A 30 18.18 -27.42 2.97
CA ILE A 30 17.32 -27.99 1.91
C ILE A 30 15.83 -27.78 2.20
N VAL A 31 15.42 -27.85 3.47
CA VAL A 31 14.04 -27.61 3.90
C VAL A 31 13.73 -26.12 3.86
N GLN A 32 14.66 -25.25 4.28
CA GLN A 32 14.49 -23.80 4.16
C GLN A 32 14.24 -23.38 2.70
N ARG A 33 15.09 -23.83 1.76
CA ARG A 33 14.93 -23.53 0.33
C ARG A 33 13.62 -24.08 -0.27
N PHE A 34 13.20 -25.25 0.18
CA PHE A 34 11.91 -25.82 -0.22
C PHE A 34 10.76 -24.92 0.24
N LEU A 35 10.76 -24.51 1.51
CA LEU A 35 9.76 -23.62 2.09
C LEU A 35 9.76 -22.25 1.40
N GLU A 36 10.92 -21.68 1.10
CA GLU A 36 11.05 -20.43 0.34
C GLU A 36 10.46 -20.55 -1.07
N THR A 37 10.73 -21.66 -1.75
CA THR A 37 10.20 -21.90 -3.11
C THR A 37 8.68 -22.05 -3.09
N GLN A 38 8.13 -22.82 -2.15
CA GLN A 38 6.69 -22.96 -1.98
C GLN A 38 6.06 -21.63 -1.54
N GLY A 39 6.67 -20.93 -0.59
CA GLY A 39 6.22 -19.62 -0.10
C GLY A 39 6.17 -18.58 -1.21
N LYS A 40 7.17 -18.53 -2.09
CA LYS A 40 7.17 -17.70 -3.30
C LYS A 40 5.99 -18.00 -4.21
N GLN A 41 5.71 -19.27 -4.49
CA GLN A 41 4.56 -19.66 -5.33
C GLN A 41 3.23 -19.23 -4.70
N ILE A 42 3.07 -19.41 -3.39
CA ILE A 42 1.88 -18.99 -2.66
C ILE A 42 1.70 -17.48 -2.67
N ALA A 43 2.78 -16.74 -2.36
CA ALA A 43 2.76 -15.29 -2.37
C ALA A 43 2.37 -14.74 -3.74
N GLN A 44 2.94 -15.28 -4.83
CA GLN A 44 2.63 -14.84 -6.18
C GLN A 44 1.16 -15.06 -6.53
N ALA A 45 0.62 -16.26 -6.28
CA ALA A 45 -0.79 -16.57 -6.57
C ALA A 45 -1.76 -15.69 -5.77
N VAL A 46 -1.42 -15.35 -4.52
CA VAL A 46 -2.21 -14.43 -3.70
C VAL A 46 -2.22 -13.03 -4.31
N ILE A 47 -1.07 -12.51 -4.76
CA ILE A 47 -0.97 -11.17 -5.35
C ILE A 47 -1.62 -11.09 -6.73
N ASP A 48 -1.49 -12.13 -7.54
CA ASP A 48 -2.09 -12.17 -8.88
C ASP A 48 -3.62 -12.40 -8.84
N GLY A 49 -4.17 -12.68 -7.65
CA GLY A 49 -5.60 -12.90 -7.46
C GLY A 49 -6.07 -14.23 -8.07
N ASP A 50 -5.21 -15.25 -8.06
CA ASP A 50 -5.55 -16.56 -8.60
C ASP A 50 -6.76 -17.16 -7.89
N SER A 51 -7.58 -17.94 -8.62
CA SER A 51 -8.76 -18.57 -8.02
C SER A 51 -8.42 -19.79 -7.14
N GLN A 52 -7.24 -20.38 -7.33
CA GLN A 52 -6.79 -21.58 -6.62
C GLN A 52 -5.27 -21.71 -6.67
N ILE A 53 -4.70 -22.44 -5.71
CA ILE A 53 -3.30 -22.83 -5.72
C ILE A 53 -3.12 -24.23 -5.13
N ASN A 54 -2.17 -24.98 -5.69
CA ASN A 54 -1.67 -26.22 -5.10
C ASN A 54 -0.31 -25.95 -4.45
N PHE A 55 -0.11 -26.47 -3.25
CA PHE A 55 1.17 -26.38 -2.54
C PHE A 55 1.45 -27.68 -1.79
N SER A 56 2.68 -27.82 -1.31
CA SER A 56 3.14 -29.01 -0.61
C SER A 56 3.91 -28.67 0.65
N LEU A 57 3.71 -29.46 1.69
CA LEU A 57 4.54 -29.46 2.89
C LEU A 57 5.85 -30.20 2.63
N PRO A 58 6.96 -29.83 3.31
CA PRO A 58 8.22 -30.56 3.22
C PRO A 58 8.05 -32.03 3.61
N ASP A 59 8.97 -32.88 3.14
CA ASP A 59 8.99 -34.30 3.49
C ASP A 59 9.45 -34.55 4.93
N ARG A 60 10.25 -33.63 5.47
CA ARG A 60 10.76 -33.65 6.84
C ARG A 60 10.80 -32.25 7.44
N VAL A 61 10.63 -32.16 8.75
CA VAL A 61 10.71 -30.90 9.50
C VAL A 61 11.35 -31.14 10.85
N VAL A 62 12.15 -30.19 11.32
CA VAL A 62 12.66 -30.18 12.69
C VAL A 62 11.58 -29.63 13.61
N CYS A 63 11.15 -30.42 14.58
CA CYS A 63 10.20 -29.99 15.61
C CYS A 63 10.52 -30.61 16.98
N THR A 64 10.10 -29.94 18.04
CA THR A 64 10.14 -30.48 19.41
C THR A 64 8.92 -31.37 19.63
N LEU A 65 9.16 -32.62 20.01
CA LEU A 65 8.11 -33.59 20.33
C LEU A 65 7.88 -33.61 21.85
N GLU A 66 6.65 -33.88 22.29
CA GLU A 66 6.27 -33.87 23.72
C GLU A 66 7.11 -34.83 24.59
N ASN A 67 7.76 -35.83 23.96
CA ASN A 67 8.56 -36.86 24.63
C ASN A 67 10.06 -36.77 24.35
N VAL A 68 10.53 -35.71 23.69
CA VAL A 68 11.94 -35.52 23.34
C VAL A 68 12.33 -34.07 23.64
N ASP A 69 13.19 -33.87 24.63
CA ASP A 69 13.67 -32.53 25.04
C ASP A 69 14.48 -31.82 23.95
N GLN A 70 14.94 -32.55 22.93
CA GLN A 70 15.72 -32.03 21.82
C GLN A 70 14.92 -31.98 20.51
N PRO A 71 15.08 -30.92 19.70
CA PRO A 71 14.50 -30.85 18.37
C PRO A 71 14.93 -32.04 17.52
N ALA A 72 13.97 -32.76 16.94
CA ALA A 72 14.23 -33.93 16.11
C ALA A 72 13.70 -33.71 14.70
N LEU A 73 14.36 -34.31 13.72
CA LEU A 73 13.90 -34.31 12.33
C LEU A 73 12.81 -35.38 12.16
N VAL A 74 11.57 -34.95 11.95
CA VAL A 74 10.39 -35.81 11.84
C VAL A 74 9.93 -35.88 10.38
N THR A 75 9.56 -37.07 9.92
CA THR A 75 9.08 -37.30 8.55
C THR A 75 7.56 -37.11 8.48
N ILE A 76 7.09 -36.40 7.46
CA ILE A 76 5.66 -36.19 7.18
C ILE A 76 5.20 -37.21 6.13
N LEU A 77 4.08 -37.89 6.34
CA LEU A 77 3.59 -38.91 5.41
C LEU A 77 3.14 -38.27 4.09
N GLN A 78 3.37 -38.95 2.96
CA GLN A 78 3.13 -38.39 1.62
C GLN A 78 1.68 -37.94 1.40
N ASN A 79 0.71 -38.66 1.95
CA ASN A 79 -0.72 -38.34 1.87
C ASN A 79 -1.10 -37.05 2.62
N GLN A 80 -0.25 -36.53 3.50
CA GLN A 80 -0.49 -35.31 4.26
C GLN A 80 0.18 -34.08 3.64
N ARG A 81 1.10 -34.27 2.67
CA ARG A 81 1.95 -33.20 2.13
C ARG A 81 1.24 -32.32 1.11
N THR A 82 0.58 -32.92 0.13
CA THR A 82 -0.05 -32.17 -0.97
C THR A 82 -1.37 -31.56 -0.52
N ARG A 83 -1.52 -30.26 -0.71
CA ARG A 83 -2.70 -29.49 -0.35
C ARG A 83 -3.09 -28.54 -1.49
N SER A 84 -4.34 -28.10 -1.47
CA SER A 84 -4.87 -27.11 -2.40
C SER A 84 -5.71 -26.10 -1.64
N ALA A 85 -5.62 -24.84 -2.03
CA ALA A 85 -6.47 -23.77 -1.54
C ALA A 85 -7.28 -23.17 -2.68
N GLY A 86 -8.56 -22.87 -2.39
CA GLY A 86 -9.49 -22.35 -3.37
C GLY A 86 -10.00 -23.38 -4.38
N SER A 87 -10.76 -22.88 -5.35
CA SER A 87 -11.39 -23.68 -6.40
C SER A 87 -11.67 -22.79 -7.60
N PHE A 88 -11.78 -23.38 -8.80
CA PHE A 88 -12.24 -22.64 -9.98
C PHE A 88 -13.60 -21.93 -9.77
N MET A 89 -14.45 -22.46 -8.87
CA MET A 89 -15.71 -21.82 -8.47
C MET A 89 -15.52 -20.48 -7.75
N ASN A 90 -14.36 -20.23 -7.14
CA ASN A 90 -14.05 -18.99 -6.43
C ASN A 90 -13.95 -17.79 -7.38
N ARG A 91 -13.56 -18.02 -8.64
CA ARG A 91 -13.58 -17.00 -9.69
C ARG A 91 -14.97 -16.38 -9.87
N PHE A 92 -16.02 -17.20 -9.75
CA PHE A 92 -17.40 -16.75 -9.90
C PHE A 92 -17.97 -16.13 -8.62
N ARG A 93 -17.45 -16.52 -7.45
CA ARG A 93 -17.88 -16.02 -6.14
C ARG A 93 -17.11 -14.78 -5.68
N LYS A 94 -16.08 -14.34 -6.42
CA LYS A 94 -15.11 -13.31 -5.99
C LYS A 94 -14.52 -13.63 -4.60
N ALA A 95 -14.37 -14.92 -4.28
CA ALA A 95 -13.76 -15.33 -3.03
C ALA A 95 -12.25 -15.11 -3.14
N GLU A 96 -11.70 -14.32 -2.22
CA GLU A 96 -10.29 -13.94 -2.23
C GLU A 96 -9.44 -15.09 -1.72
N LEU A 97 -8.46 -15.52 -2.53
CA LEU A 97 -7.62 -16.68 -2.27
C LEU A 97 -6.93 -16.63 -0.89
N TYR A 98 -6.51 -15.44 -0.46
CA TYR A 98 -5.83 -15.27 0.82
C TYR A 98 -6.71 -15.67 2.02
N LYS A 99 -8.04 -15.51 1.95
CA LYS A 99 -8.96 -15.92 3.02
C LYS A 99 -9.01 -17.44 3.15
N GLU A 100 -9.08 -18.13 2.03
CA GLU A 100 -9.04 -19.60 1.97
C GLU A 100 -7.70 -20.14 2.46
N LEU A 101 -6.59 -19.55 2.01
CA LEU A 101 -5.25 -19.91 2.48
C LEU A 101 -5.08 -19.70 3.97
N ARG A 102 -5.55 -18.56 4.50
CA ARG A 102 -5.53 -18.29 5.95
C ARG A 102 -6.30 -19.37 6.72
N HIS A 103 -7.48 -19.75 6.23
CA HIS A 103 -8.29 -20.80 6.84
C HIS A 103 -7.55 -22.14 6.84
N ILE A 104 -7.05 -22.57 5.68
CA ILE A 104 -6.32 -23.83 5.53
C ILE A 104 -5.05 -23.87 6.38
N PHE A 105 -4.25 -22.80 6.40
CA PHE A 105 -3.09 -22.76 7.28
C PHE A 105 -3.50 -22.86 8.76
N THR A 106 -4.61 -22.22 9.16
CA THR A 106 -5.08 -22.29 10.55
C THR A 106 -5.49 -23.71 10.92
N GLU A 107 -6.19 -24.40 10.01
CA GLU A 107 -6.56 -25.81 10.19
C GLU A 107 -5.32 -26.71 10.30
N LEU A 108 -4.34 -26.55 9.40
CA LEU A 108 -3.11 -27.35 9.41
C LEU A 108 -2.26 -27.10 10.65
N GLU A 109 -2.16 -25.85 11.11
CA GLU A 109 -1.46 -25.51 12.36
C GLU A 109 -2.13 -26.09 13.60
N GLN A 110 -3.44 -26.34 13.55
CA GLN A 110 -4.20 -27.02 14.60
C GLN A 110 -4.19 -28.55 14.47
N SER A 111 -3.48 -29.10 13.47
CA SER A 111 -3.35 -30.54 13.29
C SER A 111 -2.79 -31.22 14.56
N PRO A 112 -3.31 -32.40 14.95
CA PRO A 112 -2.75 -33.18 16.05
C PRO A 112 -1.36 -33.73 15.70
N ASP A 113 -1.04 -33.85 14.40
CA ASP A 113 0.30 -34.17 13.95
C ASP A 113 1.20 -32.92 14.03
N ARG A 114 2.12 -32.95 15.01
CA ARG A 114 3.05 -31.85 15.29
C ARG A 114 3.93 -31.50 14.09
N ALA A 115 4.33 -32.47 13.28
CA ALA A 115 5.17 -32.21 12.11
C ALA A 115 4.38 -31.44 11.05
N VAL A 116 3.12 -31.81 10.82
CA VAL A 116 2.21 -31.08 9.91
C VAL A 116 1.96 -29.66 10.42
N SER A 117 1.69 -29.50 11.71
CA SER A 117 1.44 -28.20 12.35
C SER A 117 2.64 -27.25 12.19
N VAL A 118 3.86 -27.73 12.51
CA VAL A 118 5.08 -26.93 12.37
C VAL A 118 5.37 -26.62 10.90
N ALA A 119 5.23 -27.60 10.00
CA ALA A 119 5.46 -27.39 8.58
C ALA A 119 4.52 -26.34 7.96
N ALA A 120 3.25 -26.33 8.37
CA ALA A 120 2.29 -25.32 7.94
C ALA A 120 2.65 -23.92 8.45
N GLY A 121 3.03 -23.79 9.72
CA GLY A 121 3.49 -22.53 10.30
C GLY A 121 4.73 -21.97 9.60
N LEU A 122 5.70 -22.83 9.32
CA LEU A 122 6.91 -22.47 8.58
C LEU A 122 6.62 -22.07 7.14
N LEU A 123 5.69 -22.73 6.46
CA LEU A 123 5.30 -22.37 5.10
C LEU A 123 4.57 -21.03 5.06
N ARG A 124 3.67 -20.77 6.03
CA ARG A 124 3.04 -19.45 6.20
C ARG A 124 4.10 -18.37 6.45
N HIS A 125 5.07 -18.64 7.34
CA HIS A 125 6.19 -17.74 7.62
C HIS A 125 7.00 -17.43 6.36
N ALA A 126 7.48 -18.45 5.64
CA ALA A 126 8.23 -18.26 4.40
C ALA A 126 7.44 -17.47 3.33
N THR A 127 6.12 -17.67 3.26
CA THR A 127 5.24 -16.93 2.35
C THR A 127 5.26 -15.44 2.68
N VAL A 128 4.99 -15.05 3.93
CA VAL A 128 4.90 -13.64 4.31
C VAL A 128 6.27 -12.95 4.32
N ILE A 129 7.34 -13.68 4.67
CA ILE A 129 8.71 -13.16 4.57
C ILE A 129 9.07 -12.90 3.10
N HIS A 130 8.67 -13.78 2.17
CA HIS A 130 8.87 -13.52 0.75
C HIS A 130 8.11 -12.25 0.29
N MET A 131 6.86 -12.08 0.73
CA MET A 131 6.08 -10.88 0.43
C MET A 131 6.79 -9.61 0.92
N VAL A 132 7.30 -9.61 2.15
CA VAL A 132 7.95 -8.42 2.74
C VAL A 132 9.31 -8.16 2.14
N TYR A 133 10.18 -9.17 2.03
CA TYR A 133 11.59 -8.96 1.70
C TYR A 133 11.88 -8.99 0.19
N GLN A 134 11.06 -9.69 -0.61
CA GLN A 134 11.37 -9.96 -2.02
C GLN A 134 10.36 -9.33 -3.00
N MET A 135 9.10 -9.14 -2.61
CA MET A 135 8.08 -8.53 -3.49
C MET A 135 7.97 -7.00 -3.36
N LEU A 136 8.57 -6.44 -2.31
CA LEU A 136 8.53 -5.02 -2.03
C LEU A 136 9.91 -4.38 -2.25
N PRO A 137 9.97 -3.17 -2.81
CA PRO A 137 11.24 -2.50 -3.03
C PRO A 137 11.97 -2.23 -1.70
N ALA A 138 13.30 -2.26 -1.77
CA ALA A 138 14.14 -1.78 -0.68
C ALA A 138 14.20 -0.26 -0.76
N GLY A 139 13.78 0.42 0.31
CA GLY A 139 13.79 1.88 0.39
C GLY A 139 14.54 2.39 1.61
N ARG A 140 14.61 3.72 1.69
CA ARG A 140 15.28 4.45 2.76
C ARG A 140 14.45 4.39 4.04
N THR A 141 15.11 4.49 5.19
CA THR A 141 14.38 4.76 6.44
C THR A 141 14.02 6.24 6.46
N VAL A 142 12.73 6.55 6.60
CA VAL A 142 12.23 7.93 6.61
C VAL A 142 11.30 8.11 7.79
N ALA A 143 11.55 9.17 8.57
CA ALA A 143 10.60 9.67 9.55
C ALA A 143 9.65 10.65 8.86
N TYR A 144 8.35 10.44 9.04
CA TYR A 144 7.33 11.36 8.57
C TYR A 144 6.68 12.05 9.77
N GLN A 145 6.40 13.33 9.61
CA GLN A 145 5.61 14.14 10.53
C GLN A 145 4.20 14.40 9.96
N PRO A 146 3.19 14.53 10.83
CA PRO A 146 1.86 15.01 10.43
C PRO A 146 1.93 16.41 9.83
N ALA A 147 1.10 16.70 8.82
CA ALA A 147 1.02 18.04 8.25
C ALA A 147 0.30 19.07 9.15
N GLY A 148 -0.29 18.63 10.26
CA GLY A 148 -0.97 19.46 11.26
C GLY A 148 -1.60 18.61 12.38
N GLU A 149 -2.15 19.26 13.39
CA GLU A 149 -2.65 18.61 14.62
C GLU A 149 -3.77 17.58 14.38
N ASP A 150 -4.63 17.81 13.39
CA ASP A 150 -5.76 16.92 13.05
C ASP A 150 -5.42 15.85 11.98
N GLU A 151 -4.15 15.77 11.52
CA GLU A 151 -3.74 14.77 10.53
C GLU A 151 -3.47 13.42 11.19
N THR A 152 -4.13 12.38 10.68
CA THR A 152 -4.01 11.03 11.25
C THR A 152 -2.86 10.23 10.65
N ILE A 153 -2.38 10.61 9.46
CA ILE A 153 -1.31 9.90 8.75
C ILE A 153 -0.12 10.85 8.53
N PRO A 154 1.03 10.60 9.19
CA PRO A 154 2.26 11.33 8.93
C PRO A 154 2.71 11.13 7.48
N SER A 155 2.92 12.23 6.75
CA SER A 155 3.19 12.22 5.31
C SER A 155 4.18 13.29 4.84
N ILE A 156 4.61 14.18 5.73
CA ILE A 156 5.65 15.17 5.42
C ILE A 156 6.98 14.59 5.89
N PRO A 157 7.97 14.35 5.01
CA PRO A 157 9.23 13.78 5.45
C PRO A 157 9.98 14.79 6.32
N GLU A 158 10.51 14.33 7.45
CA GLU A 158 11.36 15.13 8.31
C GLU A 158 12.69 15.44 7.60
N PHE A 159 13.23 16.63 7.85
CA PHE A 159 14.56 16.98 7.40
C PHE A 159 15.57 16.50 8.44
N ASP A 160 16.29 15.44 8.13
CA ASP A 160 17.31 14.85 9.02
C ASP A 160 18.65 15.61 9.01
N GLY A 161 18.75 16.70 8.24
CA GLY A 161 19.95 17.56 8.20
C GLY A 161 21.17 16.92 7.55
N LEU A 162 21.08 15.66 7.14
CA LEU A 162 22.12 14.93 6.44
C LEU A 162 21.78 14.98 4.96
N GLU A 163 22.46 15.83 4.18
CA GLU A 163 22.48 15.58 2.74
C GLU A 163 23.03 14.16 2.53
N PRO A 164 22.25 13.22 1.94
CA PRO A 164 22.79 11.90 1.66
C PRO A 164 23.97 12.08 0.70
N GLU A 165 25.11 11.47 1.04
CA GLU A 165 26.34 11.52 0.27
C GLU A 165 26.05 11.35 -1.23
N SER A 166 26.79 12.09 -2.04
CA SER A 166 26.64 12.15 -3.50
C SER A 166 26.44 10.77 -4.14
N ALA A 167 25.65 10.73 -5.21
CA ALA A 167 25.17 9.56 -5.96
C ALA A 167 26.25 8.63 -6.56
N ILE A 168 27.50 8.70 -6.10
CA ILE A 168 28.64 7.94 -6.60
C ILE A 168 29.01 6.79 -5.63
N THR A 169 28.53 6.79 -4.38
CA THR A 169 28.98 5.81 -3.36
C THR A 169 27.88 4.91 -2.76
N SER A 170 26.59 5.15 -3.02
CA SER A 170 25.55 4.29 -2.44
C SER A 170 25.34 3.02 -3.27
N ALA A 171 25.91 1.91 -2.81
CA ALA A 171 25.81 0.60 -3.43
C ALA A 171 24.38 0.01 -3.48
N SER A 172 23.38 0.68 -2.89
CA SER A 172 21.97 0.24 -2.89
C SER A 172 21.10 0.81 -4.02
N ASP A 173 21.59 1.80 -4.77
CA ASP A 173 20.77 2.56 -5.73
C ASP A 173 20.72 1.94 -7.14
N ALA A 174 21.30 0.74 -7.32
CA ALA A 174 21.18 -0.05 -8.54
C ALA A 174 20.37 -1.32 -8.27
N ILE A 175 19.04 -1.20 -8.16
CA ILE A 175 18.16 -2.34 -8.44
C ILE A 175 17.86 -2.28 -9.93
N ALA A 176 18.72 -2.95 -10.71
CA ALA A 176 18.29 -3.50 -11.98
C ALA A 176 17.19 -4.52 -11.67
N GLU A 177 16.02 -4.32 -12.25
CA GLU A 177 14.91 -5.25 -12.18
C GLU A 177 15.34 -6.55 -12.90
N GLU A 178 15.99 -7.50 -12.20
CA GLU A 178 16.19 -8.87 -12.70
C GLU A 178 14.87 -9.66 -12.57
N GLY A 179 13.82 -9.12 -13.18
CA GLY A 179 12.59 -9.81 -13.50
C GLY A 179 12.39 -9.64 -15.00
N LYS A 180 12.31 -10.75 -15.73
CA LYS A 180 12.10 -10.82 -17.19
C LYS A 180 11.41 -9.57 -17.73
N ASN A 181 12.09 -8.87 -18.64
CA ASN A 181 11.55 -7.78 -19.45
C ASN A 181 10.10 -8.04 -19.85
N GLU A 182 9.15 -7.46 -19.10
CA GLU A 182 7.83 -7.18 -19.62
C GLU A 182 7.99 -5.96 -20.52
N GLU A 183 7.81 -6.15 -21.83
CA GLU A 183 7.85 -5.08 -22.83
C GLU A 183 6.86 -3.98 -22.44
N GLY A 184 7.37 -2.84 -21.95
CA GLY A 184 6.56 -1.65 -21.66
C GLY A 184 7.00 -0.78 -20.48
N ARG A 185 7.89 -1.25 -19.60
CA ARG A 185 8.48 -0.38 -18.55
C ARG A 185 9.73 0.32 -19.09
N GLY A 186 9.58 1.58 -19.47
CA GLY A 186 10.72 2.44 -19.76
C GLY A 186 11.55 2.70 -18.50
N ASP A 187 12.87 2.68 -18.63
CA ASP A 187 13.82 3.06 -17.57
C ASP A 187 13.43 4.41 -16.97
N LEU A 188 12.99 4.36 -15.71
CA LEU A 188 12.37 5.48 -15.01
C LEU A 188 13.45 6.39 -14.41
N LEU A 189 14.11 7.17 -15.25
CA LEU A 189 15.04 8.23 -14.86
C LEU A 189 14.24 9.46 -14.40
N VAL A 190 13.83 9.50 -13.12
CA VAL A 190 13.33 10.74 -12.50
C VAL A 190 14.50 11.71 -12.32
N PRO A 191 14.37 13.00 -12.69
CA PRO A 191 15.39 14.00 -12.41
C PRO A 191 15.65 14.06 -10.90
N PHE A 192 16.91 13.91 -10.51
CA PHE A 192 17.35 13.73 -9.12
C PHE A 192 17.25 15.04 -8.31
N VAL A 193 16.04 15.46 -7.92
CA VAL A 193 15.83 16.68 -7.14
C VAL A 193 16.06 16.46 -5.63
N PRO A 194 16.63 17.42 -4.89
CA PRO A 194 16.87 17.28 -3.45
C PRO A 194 15.62 16.92 -2.63
N TYR A 195 14.46 17.43 -3.03
CA TYR A 195 13.18 17.11 -2.39
C TYR A 195 12.85 15.60 -2.43
N ALA A 196 13.13 14.93 -3.55
CA ALA A 196 12.80 13.52 -3.73
C ALA A 196 13.61 12.61 -2.80
N ARG A 197 14.83 13.03 -2.41
CA ARG A 197 15.72 12.27 -1.53
C ARG A 197 15.18 12.09 -0.11
N LYS A 198 14.22 12.92 0.29
CA LYS A 198 13.58 12.88 1.60
C LYS A 198 12.57 11.75 1.75
N PHE A 199 12.19 11.10 0.65
CA PHE A 199 11.17 10.05 0.63
C PHE A 199 11.76 8.64 0.64
N PHE A 200 10.91 7.67 1.02
CA PHE A 200 11.26 6.24 1.09
C PHE A 200 11.87 5.74 -0.23
N LEU A 201 11.24 6.11 -1.36
CA LEU A 201 11.76 5.87 -2.71
C LEU A 201 11.72 7.13 -3.57
N PRO A 202 12.87 7.76 -3.84
CA PRO A 202 12.94 8.99 -4.64
C PRO A 202 12.30 8.87 -6.03
N GLN A 203 12.33 7.68 -6.64
CA GLN A 203 11.76 7.43 -7.97
C GLN A 203 10.22 7.49 -8.04
N TRP A 204 9.52 7.51 -6.91
CA TRP A 204 8.05 7.68 -6.90
C TRP A 204 7.62 9.13 -6.69
N VAL A 205 8.57 10.06 -6.59
CA VAL A 205 8.27 11.48 -6.35
C VAL A 205 7.94 12.15 -7.68
N ALA A 206 6.65 12.35 -7.92
CA ALA A 206 6.10 12.96 -9.12
C ALA A 206 5.99 14.49 -9.01
N PHE A 207 6.01 15.04 -7.79
CA PHE A 207 5.84 16.47 -7.53
C PHE A 207 6.95 17.01 -6.62
N ASN A 208 7.40 18.23 -6.88
CA ASN A 208 8.35 18.93 -6.00
C ASN A 208 7.66 19.60 -4.79
N GLU A 209 8.44 20.28 -3.95
CA GLU A 209 7.94 20.99 -2.76
C GLU A 209 6.93 22.10 -3.07
N ASN A 210 6.94 22.65 -4.29
CA ASN A 210 6.02 23.69 -4.75
C ASN A 210 4.76 23.11 -5.41
N GLY A 211 4.65 21.78 -5.52
CA GLY A 211 3.56 21.09 -6.21
C GLY A 211 3.66 21.16 -7.73
N GLU A 212 4.85 21.41 -8.28
CA GLU A 212 5.13 21.33 -9.72
C GLU A 212 5.50 19.90 -10.10
N MET A 213 5.06 19.48 -11.29
CA MET A 213 5.29 18.12 -11.78
C MET A 213 6.75 17.92 -12.18
N LEU A 214 7.35 16.83 -11.71
CA LEU A 214 8.71 16.38 -12.02
C LEU A 214 8.75 15.31 -13.12
N VAL A 215 7.64 14.58 -13.27
CA VAL A 215 7.43 13.55 -14.28
C VAL A 215 6.89 14.14 -15.58
N LYS A 216 6.83 13.36 -16.66
CA LYS A 216 6.49 13.86 -18.00
C LYS A 216 4.98 14.07 -18.19
N SER A 217 4.14 13.44 -17.37
CA SER A 217 2.69 13.54 -17.49
C SER A 217 1.94 13.20 -16.20
N VAL A 218 0.67 13.63 -16.13
CA VAL A 218 -0.30 13.24 -15.09
C VAL A 218 -0.49 11.72 -15.08
N ASP A 219 -0.42 11.05 -16.24
CA ASP A 219 -0.55 9.60 -16.32
C ASP A 219 0.62 8.88 -15.66
N GLU A 220 1.84 9.41 -15.81
CA GLU A 220 3.03 8.90 -15.13
C GLU A 220 2.94 9.10 -13.60
N ALA A 221 2.48 10.28 -13.15
CA ALA A 221 2.23 10.53 -11.73
C ALA A 221 1.18 9.58 -11.14
N ASN A 222 0.08 9.35 -11.88
CA ASN A 222 -0.94 8.36 -11.51
C ASN A 222 -0.37 6.94 -11.44
N ALA A 223 0.52 6.58 -12.37
CA ALA A 223 1.16 5.26 -12.38
C ALA A 223 2.02 5.05 -11.13
N HIS A 224 2.73 6.08 -10.65
CA HIS A 224 3.46 6.01 -9.37
C HIS A 224 2.53 5.78 -8.19
N VAL A 225 1.43 6.54 -8.09
CA VAL A 225 0.41 6.35 -7.03
C VAL A 225 -0.16 4.93 -7.07
N LYS A 226 -0.53 4.42 -8.25
CA LYS A 226 -1.01 3.03 -8.41
C LYS A 226 0.02 1.98 -8.03
N SER A 227 1.29 2.22 -8.36
CA SER A 227 2.38 1.32 -7.96
C SER A 227 2.50 1.26 -6.43
N MET A 228 2.47 2.40 -5.76
CA MET A 228 2.50 2.48 -4.30
C MET A 228 1.30 1.78 -3.65
N GLN A 229 0.09 1.95 -4.20
CA GLN A 229 -1.11 1.24 -3.75
C GLN A 229 -0.95 -0.27 -3.82
N ARG A 230 -0.44 -0.79 -4.95
CA ARG A 230 -0.17 -2.22 -5.13
C ARG A 230 0.80 -2.75 -4.08
N PHE A 231 1.85 -1.99 -3.76
CA PHE A 231 2.80 -2.39 -2.72
C PHE A 231 2.21 -2.34 -1.31
N MET A 232 1.34 -1.36 -1.02
CA MET A 232 0.58 -1.34 0.25
C MET A 232 -0.35 -2.55 0.37
N GLU A 233 -0.95 -3.01 -0.73
CA GLU A 233 -1.77 -4.22 -0.76
C GLU A 233 -0.96 -5.48 -0.42
N VAL A 234 0.28 -5.61 -0.90
CA VAL A 234 1.16 -6.72 -0.51
C VAL A 234 1.39 -6.76 1.01
N LEU A 235 1.66 -5.60 1.64
CA LEU A 235 1.82 -5.51 3.10
C LEU A 235 0.54 -5.84 3.86
N PHE A 236 -0.62 -5.43 3.34
CA PHE A 236 -1.92 -5.77 3.91
C PHE A 236 -2.14 -7.29 3.87
N LEU A 237 -1.90 -7.92 2.72
CA LEU A 237 -2.08 -9.36 2.54
C LEU A 237 -1.10 -10.17 3.40
N ALA A 238 0.14 -9.71 3.56
CA ALA A 238 1.11 -10.33 4.46
C ALA A 238 0.60 -10.37 5.92
N VAL A 239 0.11 -9.25 6.46
CA VAL A 239 -0.48 -9.21 7.81
C VAL A 239 -1.80 -9.99 7.90
N ALA A 240 -2.60 -9.97 6.84
CA ALA A 240 -3.84 -10.74 6.79
C ALA A 240 -3.59 -12.26 6.88
N LEU A 241 -2.50 -12.75 6.28
CA LEU A 241 -2.06 -14.15 6.36
C LEU A 241 -1.38 -14.48 7.68
N ALA A 242 -0.45 -13.65 8.15
CA ALA A 242 0.31 -13.85 9.38
C ALA A 242 0.39 -12.56 10.20
N PRO A 243 -0.53 -12.33 11.17
CA PRO A 243 -0.57 -11.08 11.91
C PRO A 243 0.71 -10.74 12.69
N TYR A 244 1.52 -11.73 13.05
CA TYR A 244 2.78 -11.50 13.76
C TYR A 244 3.85 -10.82 12.90
N VAL A 245 3.73 -10.82 11.57
CA VAL A 245 4.71 -10.18 10.67
C VAL A 245 4.79 -8.68 10.90
N SER A 246 3.79 -8.05 11.52
CA SER A 246 3.87 -6.63 11.90
C SER A 246 4.93 -6.32 12.95
N ALA A 247 5.47 -7.32 13.63
CA ALA A 247 6.61 -7.18 14.54
C ALA A 247 7.98 -7.21 13.82
N ASP A 248 8.01 -7.54 12.53
CA ASP A 248 9.22 -7.47 11.71
C ASP A 248 9.62 -6.01 11.45
N GLU A 249 10.89 -5.69 11.68
CA GLU A 249 11.40 -4.31 11.53
C GLU A 249 11.36 -3.83 10.08
N GLU A 250 11.65 -4.71 9.12
CA GLU A 250 11.64 -4.37 7.69
C GLU A 250 10.19 -4.16 7.21
N TYR A 251 9.23 -4.97 7.69
CA TYR A 251 7.80 -4.73 7.47
C TYR A 251 7.40 -3.35 7.96
N ALA A 252 7.74 -3.00 9.20
CA ALA A 252 7.40 -1.71 9.79
C ALA A 252 8.01 -0.56 8.97
N LYS A 253 9.31 -0.64 8.68
CA LYS A 253 10.03 0.33 7.85
C LYS A 253 9.36 0.53 6.49
N LYS A 254 9.08 -0.55 5.75
CA LYS A 254 8.41 -0.50 4.44
C LYS A 254 7.01 0.07 4.55
N ARG A 255 6.24 -0.34 5.55
CA ARG A 255 4.86 0.14 5.78
C ARG A 255 4.81 1.65 6.01
N TYR A 256 5.58 2.16 6.98
CA TYR A 256 5.58 3.59 7.30
C TYR A 256 6.20 4.41 6.16
N GLY A 257 7.30 3.90 5.58
CA GLY A 257 7.98 4.47 4.42
C GLY A 257 7.05 4.75 3.24
N MET A 258 6.35 3.70 2.79
CA MET A 258 5.45 3.75 1.63
C MET A 258 4.13 4.45 1.93
N LEU A 259 3.56 4.28 3.13
CA LEU A 259 2.30 4.93 3.50
C LEU A 259 2.42 6.46 3.49
N GLY A 260 3.45 7.00 4.15
CA GLY A 260 3.67 8.45 4.20
C GLY A 260 3.89 9.02 2.80
N GLN A 261 4.68 8.33 1.97
CA GLN A 261 4.92 8.74 0.58
C GLN A 261 3.66 8.66 -0.29
N LEU A 262 2.86 7.60 -0.16
CA LEU A 262 1.63 7.41 -0.92
C LEU A 262 0.63 8.52 -0.63
N VAL A 263 0.39 8.84 0.64
CA VAL A 263 -0.50 9.94 1.05
C VAL A 263 0.02 11.27 0.51
N ASN A 264 1.32 11.54 0.65
CA ASN A 264 1.94 12.77 0.16
C ASN A 264 1.75 12.96 -1.35
N GLN A 265 2.17 11.97 -2.14
CA GLN A 265 2.13 12.06 -3.61
C GLN A 265 0.71 11.97 -4.16
N GLY A 266 -0.17 11.20 -3.52
CA GLY A 266 -1.59 11.13 -3.86
C GLY A 266 -2.31 12.47 -3.66
N ARG A 267 -2.09 13.13 -2.53
CA ARG A 267 -2.63 14.48 -2.26
C ARG A 267 -2.04 15.53 -3.21
N ALA A 268 -0.73 15.48 -3.47
CA ALA A 268 -0.08 16.38 -4.42
C ALA A 268 -0.67 16.26 -5.84
N LEU A 269 -0.97 15.04 -6.27
CA LEU A 269 -1.64 14.78 -7.54
C LEU A 269 -3.04 15.41 -7.60
N ALA A 270 -3.84 15.24 -6.55
CA ALA A 270 -5.18 15.84 -6.47
C ALA A 270 -5.13 17.38 -6.48
N ILE A 271 -4.17 17.99 -5.76
CA ILE A 271 -3.93 19.44 -5.78
C ILE A 271 -3.56 19.90 -7.19
N TYR A 272 -2.64 19.21 -7.86
CA TYR A 272 -2.24 19.54 -9.22
C TYR A 272 -3.43 19.50 -10.18
N GLN A 273 -4.22 18.42 -10.16
CA GLN A 273 -5.40 18.28 -11.00
C GLN A 273 -6.47 19.34 -10.69
N THR A 274 -6.60 19.77 -9.44
CA THR A 274 -7.50 20.87 -9.05
C THR A 274 -7.06 22.18 -9.69
N LYS A 275 -5.75 22.48 -9.71
CA LYS A 275 -5.20 23.66 -10.42
C LYS A 275 -5.47 23.59 -11.93
N GLU A 276 -5.39 22.41 -12.54
CA GLU A 276 -5.77 22.23 -13.95
C GLU A 276 -7.26 22.48 -14.19
N ILE A 277 -8.13 22.00 -13.29
CA ILE A 277 -9.58 22.29 -13.35
C ILE A 277 -9.83 23.80 -13.30
N ILE A 278 -9.20 24.51 -12.37
CA ILE A 278 -9.29 25.98 -12.24
C ILE A 278 -8.88 26.64 -13.56
N ALA A 279 -7.69 26.33 -14.07
CA ALA A 279 -7.17 26.92 -15.30
C ALA A 279 -8.13 26.71 -16.48
N ARG A 280 -8.69 25.50 -16.61
CA ARG A 280 -9.60 25.13 -17.69
C ARG A 280 -10.96 25.83 -17.57
N ILE A 281 -11.48 26.03 -16.36
CA ILE A 281 -12.69 26.83 -16.15
C ILE A 281 -12.42 28.28 -16.55
N SER A 282 -11.32 28.88 -16.10
CA SER A 282 -10.96 30.26 -16.44
C SER A 282 -10.80 30.47 -17.96
N GLU A 283 -10.17 29.54 -18.66
CA GLU A 283 -10.05 29.57 -20.13
C GLU A 283 -11.42 29.49 -20.81
N ARG A 284 -12.25 28.51 -20.41
CA ARG A 284 -13.59 28.31 -20.97
C ARG A 284 -14.54 29.47 -20.69
N ALA A 285 -14.40 30.13 -19.53
CA ALA A 285 -15.13 31.33 -19.17
C ALA A 285 -14.78 32.49 -20.09
N LYS A 286 -13.48 32.75 -20.32
CA LYS A 286 -13.00 33.78 -21.26
C LYS A 286 -13.48 33.53 -22.69
N ALA A 287 -13.58 32.26 -23.10
CA ALA A 287 -14.12 31.87 -24.41
C ALA A 287 -15.66 31.90 -24.49
N GLY A 288 -16.39 32.23 -23.41
CA GLY A 288 -17.86 32.22 -23.39
C GLY A 288 -18.51 30.84 -23.53
N SER A 289 -17.72 29.77 -23.36
CA SER A 289 -18.14 28.37 -23.62
C SER A 289 -18.80 27.67 -22.41
N LEU A 290 -18.99 28.39 -21.30
CA LEU A 290 -19.62 27.91 -20.07
C LEU A 290 -21.10 28.27 -19.93
N ASN A 291 -21.67 29.01 -20.88
CA ASN A 291 -23.07 29.51 -20.84
C ASN A 291 -24.14 28.41 -21.08
N ARG A 292 -23.80 27.15 -20.84
CA ARG A 292 -24.63 25.96 -21.08
C ARG A 292 -24.70 24.98 -19.90
N GLY A 293 -24.12 25.34 -18.76
CA GLY A 293 -23.98 24.46 -17.60
C GLY A 293 -22.53 24.11 -17.32
N LEU A 294 -22.25 23.82 -16.04
CA LEU A 294 -20.94 23.42 -15.54
C LEU A 294 -21.14 22.44 -14.39
N ARG A 295 -20.52 21.26 -14.53
CA ARG A 295 -20.39 20.25 -13.48
C ARG A 295 -18.92 19.99 -13.25
N LEU A 296 -18.53 19.81 -11.99
CA LEU A 296 -17.17 19.52 -11.60
C LEU A 296 -17.06 18.09 -11.09
N SER A 297 -15.94 17.46 -11.47
CA SER A 297 -15.47 16.18 -10.97
C SER A 297 -14.13 16.48 -10.31
N LEU A 298 -14.16 16.72 -9.01
CA LEU A 298 -13.00 17.10 -8.21
C LEU A 298 -12.30 15.83 -7.70
N PRO A 299 -11.11 15.49 -8.21
CA PRO A 299 -10.35 14.38 -7.67
C PRO A 299 -9.82 14.74 -6.28
N TYR A 300 -9.86 13.80 -5.35
CA TYR A 300 -9.26 13.93 -4.02
C TYR A 300 -8.60 12.62 -3.64
N PHE A 301 -7.54 12.68 -2.83
CA PHE A 301 -6.96 11.47 -2.26
C PHE A 301 -7.70 11.11 -0.97
N ASP A 302 -8.33 9.94 -0.94
CA ASP A 302 -8.93 9.39 0.26
C ASP A 302 -7.89 8.65 1.08
N ASP A 303 -7.50 9.25 2.21
CA ASP A 303 -6.52 8.70 3.14
C ASP A 303 -6.99 7.42 3.84
N GLN A 304 -8.30 7.16 3.90
CA GLN A 304 -8.82 5.91 4.47
C GLN A 304 -8.66 4.74 3.51
N GLU A 305 -9.03 4.96 2.25
CA GLU A 305 -9.00 3.96 1.19
C GLU A 305 -7.66 3.94 0.43
N LEU A 306 -6.78 4.90 0.73
CA LEU A 306 -5.49 5.14 0.10
C LEU A 306 -5.57 5.25 -1.43
N LYS A 307 -6.58 5.95 -1.95
CA LYS A 307 -6.81 6.09 -3.40
C LYS A 307 -7.40 7.42 -3.83
N ILE A 308 -7.20 7.74 -5.11
CA ILE A 308 -7.90 8.86 -5.75
C ILE A 308 -9.36 8.47 -5.93
N ASP A 309 -10.26 9.29 -5.41
CA ASP A 309 -11.70 9.22 -5.62
C ASP A 309 -12.21 10.58 -6.14
N ILE A 310 -13.48 10.64 -6.54
CA ILE A 310 -14.05 11.80 -7.24
C ILE A 310 -15.27 12.34 -6.48
N SER A 311 -15.17 13.59 -6.03
CA SER A 311 -16.33 14.37 -5.60
C SER A 311 -16.99 15.03 -6.80
N ASN A 312 -18.28 14.78 -7.01
CA ASN A 312 -19.03 15.33 -8.13
C ASN A 312 -20.09 16.31 -7.64
N PHE A 313 -20.03 17.55 -8.12
CA PHE A 313 -21.04 18.56 -7.79
C PHE A 313 -21.36 19.46 -8.99
N GLU A 314 -22.58 19.97 -8.99
CA GLU A 314 -23.10 20.83 -10.04
C GLU A 314 -22.87 22.30 -9.67
N VAL A 315 -22.33 23.07 -10.61
CA VAL A 315 -22.10 24.52 -10.44
C VAL A 315 -23.20 25.30 -11.13
N ILE A 316 -23.50 24.97 -12.38
CA ILE A 316 -24.58 25.56 -13.17
C ILE A 316 -25.34 24.40 -13.80
N PRO A 317 -26.67 24.28 -13.60
CA PRO A 317 -27.44 23.26 -14.25
C PRO A 317 -27.44 23.44 -15.78
N SER A 318 -27.72 22.36 -16.49
CA SER A 318 -27.81 22.39 -17.94
C SER A 318 -28.90 23.37 -18.39
N GLY A 319 -28.55 24.38 -19.19
CA GLY A 319 -29.48 25.43 -19.59
C GLY A 319 -28.80 26.68 -20.15
N ARG A 320 -29.57 27.68 -20.58
CA ARG A 320 -29.03 28.96 -21.11
C ARG A 320 -28.74 29.95 -19.97
N ILE A 321 -27.92 29.55 -19.02
CA ILE A 321 -27.51 30.40 -17.89
C ILE A 321 -26.12 30.96 -18.22
N MET A 322 -25.99 32.28 -18.20
CA MET A 322 -24.70 32.93 -18.41
C MET A 322 -23.76 32.58 -17.24
N PHE A 323 -22.54 32.16 -17.53
CA PHE A 323 -21.56 31.87 -16.49
C PHE A 323 -21.10 33.14 -15.79
N VAL A 324 -21.06 33.10 -14.46
CA VAL A 324 -20.46 34.13 -13.59
C VAL A 324 -19.61 33.42 -12.54
N PRO A 325 -18.38 33.88 -12.22
CA PRO A 325 -17.49 33.25 -11.23
C PRO A 325 -18.14 32.95 -9.88
N ALA A 326 -19.05 33.82 -9.42
CA ALA A 326 -19.82 33.65 -8.19
C ALA A 326 -20.63 32.33 -8.11
N PHE A 327 -20.97 31.72 -9.26
CA PHE A 327 -21.61 30.40 -9.26
C PHE A 327 -20.66 29.30 -8.79
N VAL A 328 -19.36 29.37 -9.15
CA VAL A 328 -18.35 28.43 -8.65
C VAL A 328 -18.22 28.56 -7.14
N VAL A 329 -18.04 29.79 -6.64
CA VAL A 329 -17.93 30.07 -5.19
C VAL A 329 -19.15 29.54 -4.43
N ARG A 330 -20.37 29.82 -4.92
CA ARG A 330 -21.58 29.31 -4.28
C ARG A 330 -21.62 27.78 -4.25
N ALA A 331 -21.28 27.13 -5.36
CA ALA A 331 -21.31 25.67 -5.46
C ALA A 331 -20.26 25.02 -4.55
N VAL A 332 -19.07 25.62 -4.46
CA VAL A 332 -18.00 25.20 -3.55
C VAL A 332 -18.45 25.30 -2.10
N ARG A 333 -18.94 26.45 -1.63
CA ARG A 333 -19.46 26.62 -0.26
C ARG A 333 -20.58 25.64 0.09
N GLN A 334 -21.46 25.32 -0.86
CA GLN A 334 -22.49 24.30 -0.67
C GLN A 334 -21.89 22.90 -0.50
N GLU A 335 -20.84 22.58 -1.26
CA GLU A 335 -20.14 21.31 -1.16
C GLU A 335 -19.32 21.22 0.13
N GLU A 336 -18.67 22.29 0.57
CA GLU A 336 -17.96 22.37 1.86
C GLU A 336 -18.87 22.03 3.04
N VAL A 337 -20.09 22.57 3.07
CA VAL A 337 -21.08 22.23 4.10
C VAL A 337 -21.36 20.73 4.11
N LYS A 338 -21.54 20.10 2.94
CA LYS A 338 -21.76 18.65 2.86
C LYS A 338 -20.54 17.87 3.37
N VAL A 339 -19.34 18.22 2.90
CA VAL A 339 -18.08 17.56 3.27
C VAL A 339 -17.82 17.68 4.78
N SER A 340 -18.08 18.85 5.36
CA SER A 340 -17.89 19.10 6.80
C SER A 340 -18.79 18.24 7.68
N GLN A 341 -20.00 17.91 7.19
CA GLN A 341 -21.00 17.13 7.90
C GLN A 341 -20.96 15.64 7.54
N ASP A 342 -20.21 15.24 6.52
CA ASP A 342 -20.11 13.85 6.10
C ASP A 342 -19.25 13.05 7.10
N THR A 343 -19.92 12.16 7.83
CA THR A 343 -19.30 11.29 8.84
C THR A 343 -18.59 10.09 8.24
N ARG A 344 -18.73 9.85 6.93
CA ARG A 344 -18.02 8.77 6.23
C ARG A 344 -16.54 9.09 6.01
N TYR A 345 -16.18 10.37 5.91
CA TYR A 345 -14.79 10.78 5.79
C TYR A 345 -14.11 10.79 7.16
N ASN A 346 -12.90 10.22 7.20
CA ASN A 346 -12.00 10.45 8.32
C ASN A 346 -11.55 11.94 8.35
N PRO A 347 -11.05 12.45 9.49
CA PRO A 347 -10.64 13.85 9.62
C PRO A 347 -9.61 14.30 8.58
N SER A 348 -8.67 13.41 8.23
CA SER A 348 -7.57 13.64 7.27
C SER A 348 -8.09 13.87 5.85
N THR A 349 -8.90 12.93 5.33
CA THR A 349 -9.58 13.01 4.03
C THR A 349 -10.48 14.25 3.98
N ARG A 350 -11.25 14.51 5.04
CA ARG A 350 -12.13 15.69 5.11
C ARG A 350 -11.32 16.99 4.96
N LYS A 351 -10.23 17.13 5.74
CA LYS A 351 -9.36 18.31 5.69
C LYS A 351 -8.73 18.49 4.32
N HIS A 352 -8.25 17.41 3.71
CA HIS A 352 -7.71 17.45 2.34
C HIS A 352 -8.77 17.92 1.33
N LEU A 353 -9.97 17.35 1.36
CA LEU A 353 -11.04 17.72 0.43
C LEU A 353 -11.49 19.18 0.62
N LEU A 354 -11.60 19.65 1.87
CA LEU A 354 -11.87 21.06 2.18
C LEU A 354 -10.77 21.99 1.65
N HIS A 355 -9.50 21.58 1.73
CA HIS A 355 -8.41 22.36 1.14
C HIS A 355 -8.52 22.46 -0.39
N LEU A 356 -8.92 21.40 -1.10
CA LEU A 356 -9.13 21.45 -2.55
C LEU A 356 -10.30 22.36 -2.94
N LEU A 357 -11.36 22.37 -2.11
CA LEU A 357 -12.50 23.27 -2.27
C LEU A 357 -12.08 24.74 -2.05
N ASP A 358 -11.32 25.02 -0.99
CA ASP A 358 -10.76 26.36 -0.72
C ASP A 358 -9.91 26.88 -1.89
N LEU A 359 -9.07 26.03 -2.51
CA LEU A 359 -8.31 26.41 -3.72
C LEU A 359 -9.23 26.83 -4.87
N LEU A 360 -10.35 26.13 -5.08
CA LEU A 360 -11.35 26.50 -6.08
C LEU A 360 -12.03 27.81 -5.72
N GLU A 361 -12.44 28.00 -4.46
CA GLU A 361 -13.11 29.21 -4.01
C GLU A 361 -12.23 30.45 -4.21
N GLN A 362 -11.00 30.42 -3.69
CA GLN A 362 -10.05 31.54 -3.79
C GLN A 362 -9.75 31.94 -5.23
N ALA A 363 -9.72 30.97 -6.16
CA ALA A 363 -9.47 31.24 -7.57
C ALA A 363 -10.60 32.00 -8.27
N PHE A 364 -11.83 31.94 -7.75
CA PHE A 364 -13.01 32.58 -8.37
C PHE A 364 -13.65 33.69 -7.52
N GLU A 365 -13.23 33.87 -6.26
CA GLU A 365 -13.73 34.95 -5.41
C GLU A 365 -13.27 36.35 -5.87
N ASN A 366 -12.08 36.44 -6.47
CA ASN A 366 -11.49 37.69 -6.97
C ASN A 366 -11.52 37.82 -8.51
N ALA A 367 -12.26 36.96 -9.22
CA ALA A 367 -12.21 36.79 -10.67
C ALA A 367 -13.24 37.59 -11.46
#